data_AF-A0A9D2QEF9-F1
#
_entry.id   AF-A0A9D2QEF9-F1
#
_cell.length_a   1.000
_cell.length_b   1.000
_cell.length_c   1.000
_cell.angle_alpha   90.00
_cell.angle_beta   90.00
_cell.angle_gamma   90.00
#
_symmetry.space_group_name_H-M   'P 1'
#
loop_
_entity.id
_entity.type
_entity.pdbx_description
1 polymer ?
#
loop_
_entity_poly.entity_id
_entity_poly.type
_entity_poly.pdbx_seq_one_letter_code
_entity_poly.pdbx_strand_id
1 'polypeptide(L)'
;MLDGPGMLETAATSLSRLQEFDALVILPGHGPAVTDVTATMDAALRRIRKRQDHLYLAVAYGAKRILSFALMLRGGMSTTELEDYITRQAWARDAAQLMGQDTGEFIRNLVDPMMNSGALIVDAGMVRTSTAAVPVDPAVFDLPWPRDWMRQRSGDGSSLQLGVDLPDPVAEVLVDPAPVHPTLLLDLV
;
A
#
# COMPACT_ATOMS: atom_id res chain seq x y z
N MET A 1 -13.31 14.04 -4.53
CA MET A 1 -12.37 12.91 -4.62
C MET A 1 -12.19 12.39 -3.21
N LEU A 2 -12.60 11.15 -2.97
CA LEU A 2 -12.61 10.49 -1.66
C LEU A 2 -11.30 9.72 -1.52
N ASP A 3 -10.19 10.43 -1.37
CA ASP A 3 -8.86 9.84 -1.22
C ASP A 3 -8.14 10.45 -0.01
N GLY A 4 -7.31 9.63 0.64
CA GLY A 4 -6.50 10.05 1.79
C GLY A 4 -7.25 10.07 3.14
N PRO A 5 -6.83 10.90 4.10
CA PRO A 5 -7.25 10.82 5.52
C PRO A 5 -8.72 11.19 5.76
N GLY A 6 -9.28 12.01 4.88
CA GLY A 6 -10.70 12.36 4.91
C GLY A 6 -11.60 11.13 4.74
N MET A 7 -11.06 9.99 4.30
CA MET A 7 -11.78 8.72 4.25
C MET A 7 -12.10 8.16 5.63
N LEU A 8 -11.19 8.27 6.61
CA LEU A 8 -11.46 7.79 7.97
C LEU A 8 -12.52 8.66 8.65
N GLU A 9 -12.45 9.98 8.42
CA GLU A 9 -13.47 10.91 8.90
C GLU A 9 -14.81 10.65 8.21
N THR A 10 -14.83 10.53 6.88
CA THR A 10 -16.04 10.20 6.11
C THR A 10 -16.65 8.87 6.54
N ALA A 11 -15.81 7.85 6.78
CA ALA A 11 -16.27 6.56 7.28
C ALA A 11 -16.85 6.68 8.70
N ALA A 12 -16.20 7.43 9.60
CA ALA A 12 -16.72 7.68 10.94
C ALA A 12 -18.07 8.42 10.90
N THR A 13 -18.19 9.49 10.10
CA THR A 13 -19.44 10.23 9.91
C THR A 13 -20.53 9.34 9.33
N SER A 14 -20.21 8.52 8.33
CA SER A 14 -21.18 7.60 7.73
C SER A 14 -21.67 6.57 8.73
N LEU A 15 -20.76 6.02 9.53
CA LEU A 15 -21.09 5.03 10.55
C LEU A 15 -21.91 5.65 11.70
N SER A 16 -21.62 6.89 12.11
CA SER A 16 -22.44 7.64 13.07
C SER A 16 -23.87 7.89 12.55
N ARG A 17 -24.02 8.27 11.28
CA ARG A 17 -25.36 8.41 10.65
C ARG A 17 -26.13 7.09 10.62
N LEU A 18 -25.43 5.98 10.37
CA LEU A 18 -26.05 4.65 10.39
C LEU A 18 -26.49 4.22 11.79
N GLN A 19 -25.86 4.72 12.86
CA GLN A 19 -26.33 4.48 14.23
C GLN A 19 -27.61 5.23 14.58
N GLU A 20 -27.91 6.33 13.87
CA GLU A 20 -29.19 7.03 14.03
C GLU A 20 -30.37 6.20 13.48
N PHE A 21 -30.06 5.18 12.67
CA PHE A 21 -31.05 4.23 12.19
C PHE A 21 -31.28 3.13 13.24
N ASP A 22 -32.53 2.92 13.65
CA ASP A 22 -32.93 1.87 14.59
C ASP A 22 -32.99 0.49 13.88
N ALA A 23 -31.86 0.07 13.33
CA ALA A 23 -31.75 -1.20 12.62
C ALA A 23 -31.78 -2.38 13.61
N LEU A 24 -32.67 -3.33 13.37
CA LEU A 24 -32.75 -4.59 14.13
C LEU A 24 -31.69 -5.62 13.68
N VAL A 25 -31.21 -5.51 12.45
CA VAL A 25 -30.24 -6.42 11.85
C VAL A 25 -29.40 -5.71 10.80
N ILE A 26 -28.12 -6.06 10.68
CA ILE A 26 -27.25 -5.65 9.57
C ILE A 26 -26.92 -6.88 8.71
N LEU A 27 -27.06 -6.73 7.40
CA LEU A 27 -26.69 -7.74 6.39
C LEU A 27 -25.46 -7.26 5.60
N PRO A 28 -24.23 -7.61 6.03
CA PRO A 28 -23.02 -7.14 5.37
C PRO A 28 -22.79 -7.84 4.02
N GLY A 29 -22.01 -7.22 3.13
CA GLY A 29 -21.60 -7.85 1.87
C GLY A 29 -20.72 -9.09 2.05
N HIS A 30 -20.09 -9.25 3.23
CA HIS A 30 -19.31 -10.41 3.61
C HIS A 30 -19.56 -10.79 5.07
N GLY A 31 -19.57 -12.09 5.36
CA GLY A 31 -19.76 -12.62 6.71
C GLY A 31 -21.23 -12.80 7.10
N PRO A 32 -21.49 -13.22 8.35
CA PRO A 32 -22.84 -13.49 8.82
C PRO A 32 -23.63 -12.20 9.11
N ALA A 33 -24.96 -12.35 9.17
CA ALA A 33 -25.84 -11.29 9.65
C ALA A 33 -25.53 -10.91 11.10
N VAL A 34 -25.66 -9.63 11.42
CA VAL A 34 -25.41 -9.08 12.76
C VAL A 34 -26.72 -8.67 13.40
N THR A 35 -27.02 -9.27 14.55
CA THR A 35 -28.24 -8.97 15.33
C THR A 35 -27.97 -8.06 16.54
N ASP A 36 -26.73 -8.03 17.05
CA ASP A 36 -26.30 -7.04 18.04
C ASP A 36 -25.75 -5.79 17.32
N VAL A 37 -26.67 -5.01 16.77
CA VAL A 37 -26.36 -3.85 15.92
C VAL A 37 -25.60 -2.78 16.68
N THR A 38 -26.09 -2.38 17.86
CA THR A 38 -25.49 -1.30 18.66
C THR A 38 -24.05 -1.63 19.04
N ALA A 39 -23.80 -2.81 19.63
CA ALA A 39 -22.44 -3.16 20.05
C ALA A 39 -21.47 -3.26 18.87
N THR A 40 -21.95 -3.77 17.73
CA THR A 40 -21.15 -3.90 16.50
C THR A 40 -20.78 -2.53 15.93
N MET A 41 -21.76 -1.61 15.84
CA MET A 41 -21.52 -0.26 15.33
C MET A 41 -20.57 0.53 16.24
N ASP A 42 -20.74 0.41 17.56
CA ASP A 42 -19.83 1.03 18.53
C ASP A 42 -18.40 0.48 18.42
N ALA A 43 -18.27 -0.84 18.24
CA ALA A 43 -16.95 -1.47 18.04
C ALA A 43 -16.29 -1.00 16.74
N ALA A 44 -17.06 -0.85 15.66
CA ALA A 44 -16.57 -0.33 14.39
C ALA A 44 -16.13 1.14 14.52
N LEU A 45 -16.92 1.99 15.20
CA LEU A 45 -16.54 3.38 15.48
C LEU A 45 -15.26 3.49 16.31
N ARG A 46 -15.15 2.70 17.39
CA ARG A 46 -13.92 2.65 18.21
C ARG A 46 -12.70 2.28 17.37
N ARG A 47 -12.84 1.31 16.46
CA ARG A 47 -11.74 0.89 15.57
C ARG A 47 -11.32 2.00 14.61
N ILE A 48 -12.26 2.74 14.03
CA ILE A 48 -11.95 3.86 13.12
C ILE A 48 -11.26 5.00 13.88
N ARG A 49 -11.77 5.38 15.05
CA ARG A 49 -11.19 6.45 15.88
C ARG A 49 -9.78 6.10 16.35
N LYS A 50 -9.56 4.87 16.81
CA LYS A 50 -8.21 4.40 17.17
C LYS A 50 -7.22 4.54 16.00
N ARG A 51 -7.66 4.29 14.76
CA ARG A 51 -6.82 4.49 13.57
C ARG A 51 -6.55 5.95 13.28
N GLN A 52 -7.49 6.86 13.58
CA GLN A 52 -7.26 8.31 13.50
C GLN A 52 -6.22 8.75 14.53
N ASP A 53 -6.30 8.22 15.76
CA ASP A 53 -5.34 8.54 16.83
C ASP A 53 -3.90 8.10 16.48
N HIS A 54 -3.76 7.08 15.63
CA HIS A 54 -2.47 6.56 15.16
C HIS A 54 -2.18 6.86 13.69
N LEU A 55 -2.86 7.85 13.10
CA LEU A 55 -2.74 8.19 11.67
C LEU A 55 -1.30 8.51 11.27
N TYR A 56 -0.56 9.17 12.16
CA TYR A 56 0.87 9.44 11.98
C TYR A 56 1.68 8.15 11.71
N LEU A 57 1.47 7.12 12.53
CA LEU A 57 2.19 5.84 12.39
C LEU A 57 1.82 5.14 11.08
N ALA A 58 0.54 5.17 10.72
CA ALA A 58 0.05 4.55 9.48
C ALA A 58 0.62 5.24 8.23
N VAL A 59 0.60 6.58 8.20
CA VAL A 59 1.15 7.38 7.08
C VAL A 59 2.66 7.19 6.99
N ALA A 60 3.38 7.25 8.11
CA ALA A 60 4.82 7.03 8.14
C ALA A 60 5.19 5.63 7.66
N TYR A 61 4.46 4.59 8.11
CA TYR A 61 4.69 3.22 7.67
C TYR A 61 4.43 3.04 6.16
N GLY A 62 3.33 3.59 5.65
CA GLY A 62 3.00 3.57 4.23
C GLY A 62 4.06 4.27 3.38
N ALA A 63 4.50 5.47 3.79
CA ALA A 63 5.56 6.22 3.12
C ALA A 63 6.88 5.44 3.06
N LYS A 64 7.29 4.81 4.17
CA LYS A 64 8.50 3.96 4.23
C LYS A 64 8.42 2.81 3.23
N ARG A 65 7.25 2.16 3.13
CA ARG A 65 7.02 1.05 2.19
C ARG A 65 7.09 1.52 0.74
N ILE A 66 6.40 2.60 0.40
CA ILE A 66 6.40 3.16 -0.96
C ILE A 66 7.83 3.54 -1.36
N LEU A 67 8.56 4.23 -0.49
CA LEU A 67 9.94 4.62 -0.74
C LEU A 67 10.86 3.41 -0.95
N SER A 68 10.73 2.40 -0.08
CA SER A 68 11.53 1.18 -0.18
C SER A 68 11.31 0.48 -1.53
N PHE A 69 10.04 0.33 -1.95
CA PHE A 69 9.73 -0.26 -3.25
C PHE A 69 10.27 0.59 -4.40
N ALA A 70 10.14 1.91 -4.35
CA ALA A 70 10.68 2.79 -5.39
C ALA A 70 12.20 2.62 -5.56
N LEU A 71 12.93 2.47 -4.46
CA LEU A 71 14.37 2.22 -4.48
C LEU A 71 14.71 0.81 -5.00
N MET A 72 13.97 -0.23 -4.57
CA MET A 72 14.15 -1.60 -5.08
C MET A 72 13.91 -1.67 -6.59
N LEU A 73 12.82 -1.06 -7.06
CA LEU A 73 12.40 -1.02 -8.46
C LEU A 73 13.39 -0.31 -9.37
N ARG A 74 14.17 0.64 -8.84
CA ARG A 74 15.14 1.44 -9.61
C ARG A 74 16.59 1.06 -9.37
N GLY A 75 16.85 0.10 -8.48
CA GLY A 75 18.21 -0.22 -8.06
C GLY A 75 18.89 0.89 -7.26
N GLY A 76 18.12 1.74 -6.58
CA GLY A 76 18.62 2.89 -5.83
C GLY A 76 18.57 4.22 -6.58
N MET A 77 18.90 5.31 -5.88
CA MET A 77 18.94 6.67 -6.40
C MET A 77 20.09 7.43 -5.74
N SER A 78 20.74 8.37 -6.43
CA SER A 78 21.62 9.33 -5.75
C SER A 78 20.81 10.20 -4.78
N THR A 79 21.47 10.87 -3.83
CA THR A 79 20.78 11.72 -2.84
C THR A 79 19.92 12.80 -3.50
N THR A 80 20.44 13.45 -4.54
CA THR A 80 19.71 14.49 -5.27
C THR A 80 18.52 13.91 -6.05
N GLU A 81 18.71 12.78 -6.73
CA GLU A 81 17.61 12.10 -7.44
C GLU A 81 16.52 11.62 -6.49
N LEU A 82 16.89 11.18 -5.28
CA LEU A 82 15.97 10.74 -4.25
C LEU A 82 15.09 11.90 -3.76
N GLU A 83 15.68 13.04 -3.44
CA GLU A 83 14.97 14.24 -3.01
C GLU A 83 14.03 14.75 -4.11
N ASP A 84 14.54 14.85 -5.34
CA ASP A 84 13.76 15.24 -6.51
C ASP A 84 12.62 14.26 -6.80
N TYR A 85 12.86 12.96 -6.61
CA TYR A 85 11.85 11.93 -6.79
C TYR A 85 10.72 12.13 -5.80
N ILE A 86 11.03 12.16 -4.50
CA ILE A 86 10.02 12.24 -3.43
C ILE A 86 9.22 13.52 -3.57
N THR A 87 9.86 14.67 -3.80
CA THR A 87 9.20 15.98 -3.97
C THR A 87 8.17 15.97 -5.12
N ARG A 88 8.46 15.24 -6.20
CA ARG A 88 7.54 15.12 -7.35
C ARG A 88 6.35 14.20 -7.09
N GLN A 89 6.40 13.31 -6.10
CA GLN A 89 5.33 12.35 -5.88
C GLN A 89 4.11 12.95 -5.17
N ALA A 90 2.91 12.63 -5.68
CA ALA A 90 1.66 13.03 -5.04
C ALA A 90 1.55 12.46 -3.62
N TRP A 91 1.89 11.18 -3.43
CA TRP A 91 1.81 10.53 -2.12
C TRP A 91 2.65 11.22 -1.04
N ALA A 92 3.79 11.81 -1.41
CA ALA A 92 4.67 12.49 -0.47
C ALA A 92 4.10 13.85 -0.05
N ARG A 93 3.52 14.60 -1.00
CA ARG A 93 2.83 15.86 -0.72
C ARG A 93 1.58 15.62 0.13
N ASP A 94 0.79 14.60 -0.22
CA ASP A 94 -0.41 14.23 0.52
C ASP A 94 -0.07 13.80 1.95
N ALA A 95 0.99 13.00 2.13
CA ALA A 95 1.49 12.57 3.44
C ALA A 95 2.03 13.74 4.28
N ALA A 96 2.75 14.69 3.68
CA ALA A 96 3.23 15.88 4.36
C ALA A 96 2.06 16.75 4.84
N GLN A 97 1.09 17.02 3.96
CA GLN A 97 -0.14 17.75 4.32
C GLN A 97 -0.88 17.07 5.48
N LEU A 98 -0.96 15.75 5.41
CA LEU A 98 -1.56 14.89 6.43
C LEU A 98 -0.93 15.04 7.82
N MET A 99 0.40 15.15 7.85
CA MET A 99 1.16 15.29 9.07
C MET A 99 1.28 16.75 9.54
N GLY A 100 0.71 17.71 8.80
CA GLY A 100 0.86 19.14 9.08
C GLY A 100 2.29 19.64 8.86
N GLN A 101 3.04 18.98 7.97
CA GLN A 101 4.45 19.26 7.68
C GLN A 101 4.62 19.87 6.30
N ASP A 102 5.70 20.62 6.10
CA ASP A 102 6.15 20.92 4.74
C ASP A 102 6.80 19.67 4.11
N THR A 103 6.86 19.64 2.76
CA THR A 103 7.38 18.46 2.05
C THR A 103 8.84 18.16 2.39
N GLY A 104 9.67 19.17 2.64
CA GLY A 104 11.08 18.97 3.01
C GLY A 104 11.24 18.41 4.43
N GLU A 105 10.43 18.90 5.38
CA GLU A 105 10.36 18.35 6.74
C GLU A 105 9.89 16.90 6.73
N PHE A 106 8.86 16.60 5.95
CA PHE A 106 8.38 15.22 5.76
C PHE A 106 9.48 14.31 5.17
N ILE A 107 10.22 14.77 4.15
CA ILE A 107 11.32 14.00 3.56
C ILE A 107 12.38 13.68 4.61
N ARG A 108 12.82 14.65 5.41
CA ARG A 108 13.80 14.41 6.49
C ARG A 108 13.26 13.40 7.51
N ASN A 109 12.02 13.58 7.97
CA ASN A 109 11.37 12.69 8.93
C ASN A 109 11.07 11.28 8.37
N LEU A 110 11.05 11.12 7.05
CA LEU A 110 10.96 9.83 6.39
C LEU A 110 12.33 9.17 6.24
N VAL A 111 13.30 9.89 5.68
CA VAL A 111 14.59 9.34 5.25
C VAL A 111 15.55 9.17 6.42
N ASP A 112 15.71 10.18 7.30
CA ASP A 112 16.71 10.14 8.37
C ASP A 112 16.49 8.95 9.31
N PRO A 113 15.26 8.62 9.78
CA PRO A 113 15.06 7.44 10.60
C PRO A 113 15.34 6.14 9.85
N MET A 114 15.08 6.07 8.55
CA MET A 114 15.39 4.88 7.75
C MET A 114 16.90 4.70 7.54
N MET A 115 17.64 5.79 7.37
CA MET A 115 19.11 5.79 7.36
C MET A 115 19.67 5.35 8.71
N ASN A 116 19.19 5.95 9.81
CA ASN A 116 19.67 5.67 11.16
C ASN A 116 19.39 4.23 11.62
N SER A 117 18.28 3.64 11.16
CA SER A 117 17.92 2.24 11.45
C SER A 117 18.60 1.23 10.52
N GLY A 118 19.32 1.68 9.49
CA GLY A 118 19.92 0.81 8.48
C GLY A 118 18.90 0.19 7.51
N ALA A 119 17.66 0.67 7.49
CA ALA A 119 16.68 0.28 6.47
C ALA A 119 17.07 0.80 5.08
N LEU A 120 17.76 1.94 5.04
CA LEU A 120 18.44 2.47 3.87
C LEU A 120 19.95 2.47 4.09
N ILE A 121 20.68 2.24 3.02
CA ILE A 121 22.15 2.25 2.99
C ILE A 121 22.65 3.10 1.82
N VAL A 122 23.85 3.65 1.95
CA VAL A 122 24.58 4.23 0.81
C VAL A 122 25.55 3.18 0.30
N ASP A 123 25.41 2.81 -0.96
CA ASP A 123 26.27 1.85 -1.65
C ASP A 123 26.65 2.42 -3.02
N ALA A 124 27.96 2.50 -3.29
CA ALA A 124 28.52 3.12 -4.51
C ALA A 124 27.95 4.53 -4.83
N GLY A 125 27.69 5.34 -3.81
CA GLY A 125 27.12 6.69 -3.95
C GLY A 125 25.60 6.74 -4.18
N MET A 126 24.93 5.58 -4.15
CA MET A 126 23.49 5.45 -4.32
C MET A 126 22.83 5.09 -3.00
N VAL A 127 21.72 5.75 -2.66
CA VAL A 127 20.82 5.33 -1.60
C VAL A 127 20.04 4.10 -2.08
N ARG A 128 20.06 3.02 -1.28
CA ARG A 128 19.40 1.75 -1.59
C ARG A 128 18.68 1.23 -0.34
N THR A 129 17.74 0.31 -0.53
CA THR A 129 17.22 -0.48 0.59
C THR A 129 18.25 -1.52 1.02
N SER A 130 18.39 -1.75 2.32
CA SER A 130 19.25 -2.85 2.82
C SER A 130 18.64 -4.22 2.57
N THR A 131 17.33 -4.29 2.38
CA THR A 131 16.65 -5.53 1.99
C THR A 131 17.01 -5.90 0.56
N ALA A 132 17.47 -7.13 0.37
CA ALA A 132 17.75 -7.69 -0.95
C ALA A 132 16.47 -7.74 -1.80
N ALA A 133 16.58 -7.33 -3.05
CA ALA A 133 15.51 -7.41 -4.04
C ALA A 133 16.08 -8.00 -5.33
N VAL A 134 15.25 -8.76 -6.05
CA VAL A 134 15.58 -9.20 -7.41
C VAL A 134 15.56 -7.96 -8.31
N PRO A 135 16.64 -7.68 -9.07
CA PRO A 135 16.65 -6.54 -9.98
C PRO A 135 15.47 -6.61 -10.95
N VAL A 136 14.80 -5.47 -11.12
CA VAL A 136 13.75 -5.32 -12.12
C VAL A 136 14.36 -4.72 -13.37
N ASP A 137 14.06 -5.30 -14.53
CA ASP A 137 14.46 -4.74 -15.82
C ASP A 137 13.83 -3.33 -15.98
N PRO A 138 14.65 -2.27 -16.11
CA PRO A 138 14.15 -0.91 -16.26
C PRO A 138 13.21 -0.73 -17.46
N ALA A 139 13.30 -1.56 -18.50
CA ALA A 139 12.40 -1.52 -19.66
C ALA A 139 10.92 -1.70 -19.27
N VAL A 140 10.63 -2.26 -18.09
CA VAL A 140 9.26 -2.39 -17.57
C VAL A 140 8.58 -1.02 -17.39
N PHE A 141 9.34 0.05 -17.13
CA PHE A 141 8.78 1.39 -16.92
C PHE A 141 8.40 2.08 -18.24
N ASP A 142 8.88 1.57 -19.37
CA ASP A 142 8.54 2.05 -20.70
C ASP A 142 7.35 1.31 -21.32
N LEU A 143 6.80 0.30 -20.62
CA LEU A 143 5.63 -0.44 -21.09
C LEU A 143 4.37 0.46 -21.10
N PRO A 144 3.50 0.32 -22.12
CA PRO A 144 2.23 1.02 -22.14
C PRO A 144 1.37 0.64 -20.95
N TRP A 145 0.53 1.57 -20.49
CA TRP A 145 -0.43 1.29 -19.41
C TRP A 145 -1.43 0.20 -19.83
N PRO A 146 -1.99 -0.59 -18.88
CA PRO A 146 -2.93 -1.67 -19.21
C PRO A 146 -4.12 -1.25 -20.09
N ARG A 147 -4.61 -0.02 -19.91
CA ARG A 147 -5.69 0.56 -20.74
C ARG A 147 -5.30 0.78 -22.21
N ASP A 148 -4.01 0.87 -22.50
CA ASP A 148 -3.46 1.14 -23.82
C ASP A 148 -2.99 -0.14 -24.53
N TRP A 149 -2.95 -1.29 -23.84
CA TRP A 149 -2.57 -2.59 -24.42
C TRP A 149 -3.46 -3.01 -25.60
N MET A 150 -4.76 -2.68 -25.57
CA MET A 150 -5.68 -3.07 -26.64
C MET A 150 -5.64 -2.13 -27.86
N ARG A 151 -5.11 -0.91 -27.73
CA ARG A 151 -5.01 0.03 -28.85
C ARG A 151 -3.92 -0.37 -29.85
N GLN A 152 -2.91 -1.11 -29.40
CA GLN A 152 -1.82 -1.58 -30.24
C GLN A 152 -2.19 -2.80 -31.10
N ARG A 153 -3.22 -3.59 -30.72
CA ARG A 153 -3.65 -4.78 -31.48
C ARG A 153 -4.38 -4.48 -32.79
N SER A 154 -4.84 -3.25 -33.01
CA SER A 154 -5.64 -2.89 -34.18
C SER A 154 -4.82 -2.26 -35.32
N GLY A 155 -3.51 -2.07 -35.14
CA GLY A 155 -2.64 -1.33 -36.07
C GLY A 155 -1.78 -2.19 -37.01
N ASP A 156 -1.41 -3.40 -36.61
CA ASP A 156 -0.60 -4.30 -37.43
C ASP A 156 -1.22 -5.69 -37.40
N GLY A 157 -1.69 -6.16 -38.55
CA GLY A 157 -2.21 -7.52 -38.75
C GLY A 157 -1.15 -8.62 -38.67
N SER A 158 -0.09 -8.41 -37.89
CA SER A 158 0.91 -9.43 -37.59
C SER A 158 0.74 -9.87 -36.15
N SER A 159 0.27 -11.10 -35.98
CA SER A 159 0.15 -11.76 -34.69
C SER A 159 1.54 -11.83 -34.04
N LEU A 160 1.82 -10.97 -33.06
CA LEU A 160 2.90 -11.24 -32.11
C LEU A 160 2.50 -12.51 -31.34
N GLN A 161 3.02 -13.65 -31.76
CA GLN A 161 3.15 -14.81 -30.89
C GLN A 161 4.04 -14.35 -29.72
N LEU A 162 3.42 -13.98 -28.60
CA LEU A 162 4.12 -13.98 -27.32
C LEU A 162 4.52 -15.44 -27.08
N GLY A 163 5.78 -15.77 -27.35
CA GLY A 163 6.43 -16.97 -26.83
C GLY A 163 6.62 -16.87 -25.32
N VAL A 164 5.54 -16.64 -24.60
CA VAL A 164 5.45 -16.88 -23.16
C VAL A 164 4.89 -18.28 -23.07
N ASP A 165 5.79 -19.24 -22.83
CA ASP A 165 5.42 -20.59 -22.43
C ASP A 165 4.73 -20.44 -21.07
N LEU A 166 3.42 -20.24 -21.09
CA LEU A 166 2.57 -20.25 -19.90
C LEU A 166 2.60 -21.70 -19.41
N PRO A 167 3.09 -22.00 -18.19
CA PRO A 167 2.95 -23.34 -17.66
C PRO A 167 1.46 -23.69 -17.59
N ASP A 168 1.13 -24.89 -18.06
CA ASP A 168 -0.21 -25.45 -18.13
C ASP A 168 -1.02 -25.12 -16.86
N PRO A 169 -2.21 -24.51 -16.97
CA PRO A 169 -3.08 -24.42 -15.83
C PRO A 169 -3.61 -25.83 -15.56
N VAL A 170 -3.50 -26.24 -14.29
CA VAL A 170 -4.05 -27.46 -13.69
C VAL A 170 -3.18 -28.73 -13.79
N ALA A 171 -2.04 -28.72 -13.09
CA ALA A 171 -1.58 -29.90 -12.37
C ALA A 171 -1.85 -29.68 -10.88
N GLU A 172 -2.91 -30.33 -10.39
CA GLU A 172 -3.29 -30.42 -8.99
C GLU A 172 -2.17 -31.13 -8.21
N VAL A 173 -1.21 -30.36 -7.66
CA VAL A 173 -0.24 -30.90 -6.71
C VAL A 173 -0.94 -31.03 -5.37
N LEU A 174 -1.45 -32.25 -5.13
CA LEU A 174 -1.97 -32.70 -3.87
C LEU A 174 -0.80 -32.77 -2.87
N VAL A 175 -0.53 -31.66 -2.19
CA VAL A 175 0.41 -31.63 -1.05
C VAL A 175 -0.37 -32.04 0.20
N ASP A 176 -0.02 -33.20 0.72
CA ASP A 176 -0.52 -33.72 2.00
C ASP A 176 -0.20 -32.71 3.14
N PRO A 177 -1.16 -32.30 3.97
CA PRO A 177 -0.92 -31.27 4.98
C PRO A 177 -0.12 -31.84 6.16
N ALA A 178 1.14 -31.44 6.30
CA ALA A 178 1.89 -31.60 7.55
C ALA A 178 1.36 -30.61 8.61
N PRO A 179 1.29 -31.01 9.90
CA PRO A 179 0.58 -30.26 10.92
C PRO A 179 1.44 -29.11 11.44
N VAL A 180 0.88 -27.90 11.52
CA VAL A 180 1.53 -26.78 12.22
C VAL A 180 0.58 -26.23 13.28
N HIS A 181 1.04 -26.37 14.52
CA HIS A 181 0.42 -25.89 15.75
C HIS A 181 0.28 -24.36 15.78
N PRO A 182 -0.70 -23.83 16.55
CA PRO A 182 -1.06 -22.42 16.58
C PRO A 182 -0.21 -21.63 17.59
N THR A 183 0.56 -20.64 17.14
CA THR A 183 1.10 -19.61 18.05
C THR A 183 1.25 -18.25 17.37
N LEU A 184 0.34 -17.34 17.78
CA LEU A 184 0.48 -15.91 18.07
C LEU A 184 1.24 -14.99 17.10
N LEU A 185 0.48 -14.07 16.47
CA LEU A 185 0.86 -12.64 16.42
C LEU A 185 -0.38 -11.74 16.26
N LEU A 186 -1.26 -11.78 17.26
CA LEU A 186 -2.05 -10.62 17.66
C LEU A 186 -1.14 -9.82 18.58
N ASP A 187 -0.61 -8.69 18.10
CA ASP A 187 -0.26 -7.51 18.89
C ASP A 187 0.42 -6.49 17.98
N LEU A 188 -0.40 -5.63 17.37
CA LEU A 188 0.00 -4.26 17.06
C LEU A 188 -1.22 -3.39 17.35
N VAL A 189 -1.13 -2.76 18.51
CA VAL A 189 -2.02 -1.75 19.07
C VAL A 189 -2.28 -0.65 18.04
#